data_AF-A0A1I4CUU8-F1
#
_entry.id   AF-A0A1I4CUU8-F1
#
_cell.length_a   1.000
_cell.length_b   1.000
_cell.length_c   1.000
_cell.angle_alpha   90.00
_cell.angle_beta   90.00
_cell.angle_gamma   90.00
#
_symmetry.space_group_name_H-M   'P 1'
#
loop_
_entity.id
_entity.type
_entity.pdbx_description
1 polymer ?
#
loop_
_entity_poly.entity_id
_entity_poly.type
_entity_poly.pdbx_seq_one_letter_code
_entity_poly.pdbx_strand_id
1 'polypeptide(L)'
;MSTPAAKKILSLLSGIALAVAGAFFSDIRPPGTFGAAKKLAQEIHADDPLTFYCGCRYRDNRIDLASCGYRPRQNPQRAGRLEWEHVVPAWVIGHQRQCWKTGGRDNCSANDPVFARAEADLHNLVPEIGEVNGDRSNFGFAMLDKAPDQYGQCRMVVDFRARKAMPREEVRGAVARTYLYMHDRYKLRMAKQDRQLYEAWNRQYPVTEQERRRNQKVACQMGWGNPYVGEVALWRCGFGGAMTGLLDTARGLLRQGLDDTLSELLTR
;
A
#
# COMPACT_ATOMS: atom_id res chain seq x y z
N MET A 1 -53.17 -22.53 5.01
CA MET A 1 -53.47 -21.32 4.20
C MET A 1 -52.90 -20.12 4.94
N SER A 2 -51.83 -19.49 4.45
CA SER A 2 -51.26 -18.31 5.12
C SER A 2 -52.20 -17.12 5.03
N THR A 3 -52.41 -16.43 6.16
CA THR A 3 -53.29 -15.26 6.22
C THR A 3 -52.77 -14.12 5.34
N PRO A 4 -53.63 -13.23 4.83
CA PRO A 4 -53.22 -12.08 4.03
C PRO A 4 -52.22 -11.15 4.76
N ALA A 5 -52.29 -11.09 6.09
CA ALA A 5 -51.29 -10.40 6.91
C ALA A 5 -49.91 -11.09 6.88
N ALA A 6 -49.86 -12.43 6.98
CA ALA A 6 -48.62 -13.19 6.89
C ALA A 6 -47.96 -13.04 5.50
N LYS A 7 -48.74 -12.97 4.41
CA LYS A 7 -48.21 -12.72 3.06
C LYS A 7 -47.62 -11.31 2.90
N LYS A 8 -48.25 -10.28 3.49
CA LYS A 8 -47.73 -8.90 3.48
C LYS A 8 -46.45 -8.75 4.31
N ILE A 9 -46.39 -9.41 5.46
CA ILE A 9 -45.18 -9.43 6.29
C ILE A 9 -44.04 -10.15 5.57
N LEU A 10 -44.31 -11.29 4.94
CA LEU A 10 -43.32 -12.03 4.17
C LEU A 10 -42.79 -11.23 2.97
N SER A 11 -43.68 -10.51 2.24
CA SER A 11 -43.25 -9.64 1.15
C SER A 11 -42.44 -8.43 1.62
N LEU A 12 -42.80 -7.84 2.77
CA LEU A 12 -42.02 -6.75 3.37
C LEU A 12 -40.63 -7.23 3.80
N LEU A 13 -40.55 -8.39 4.46
CA LEU A 13 -39.29 -8.99 4.89
C LEU A 13 -38.40 -9.37 3.70
N SER A 14 -38.96 -9.93 2.63
CA SER A 14 -38.22 -10.18 1.38
C SER A 14 -37.74 -8.88 0.71
N GLY A 15 -38.56 -7.82 0.72
CA GLY A 15 -38.16 -6.51 0.18
C GLY A 15 -37.02 -5.86 0.97
N ILE A 16 -37.07 -5.94 2.30
CA ILE A 16 -35.99 -5.47 3.19
C ILE A 16 -34.73 -6.31 2.99
N ALA A 17 -34.85 -7.64 2.90
CA ALA A 17 -33.71 -8.51 2.64
C ALA A 17 -33.02 -8.20 1.30
N LEU A 18 -33.78 -7.89 0.25
CA LEU A 18 -33.24 -7.51 -1.06
C LEU A 18 -32.54 -6.14 -1.04
N ALA A 19 -33.13 -5.15 -0.35
CA ALA A 19 -32.54 -3.82 -0.21
C ALA A 19 -31.26 -3.84 0.65
N VAL A 20 -31.25 -4.65 1.70
CA VAL A 20 -30.09 -4.88 2.56
C VAL A 20 -29.01 -5.66 1.80
N ALA A 21 -29.36 -6.67 1.00
CA ALA A 21 -28.42 -7.37 0.12
C ALA A 21 -27.75 -6.43 -0.90
N GLY A 22 -28.50 -5.49 -1.49
CA GLY A 22 -27.96 -4.49 -2.41
C GLY A 22 -26.99 -3.49 -1.77
N ALA A 23 -27.18 -3.17 -0.48
CA ALA A 23 -26.31 -2.25 0.26
C ALA A 23 -24.96 -2.88 0.69
N PHE A 24 -24.82 -4.21 0.61
CA PHE A 24 -23.57 -4.91 0.96
C PHE A 24 -22.56 -4.97 -0.19
N PHE A 25 -22.96 -4.68 -1.43
CA PHE A 25 -22.04 -4.61 -2.56
C PHE A 25 -21.54 -3.18 -2.73
N SER A 26 -20.53 -2.81 -1.96
CA SER A 26 -19.73 -1.63 -2.29
C SER A 26 -18.97 -1.90 -3.60
N ASP A 27 -19.29 -1.15 -4.65
CA ASP A 27 -18.55 -1.20 -5.92
C ASP A 27 -17.16 -0.57 -5.69
N ILE A 28 -16.17 -1.41 -5.35
CA ILE A 28 -14.79 -0.98 -5.17
C ILE A 28 -14.26 -0.57 -6.55
N ARG A 29 -13.96 0.72 -6.71
CA ARG A 29 -13.44 1.29 -7.95
C ARG A 29 -11.98 1.71 -7.75
N PRO A 30 -11.02 0.92 -8.27
CA PRO A 30 -9.62 1.30 -8.20
C PRO A 30 -9.37 2.66 -8.85
N PRO A 31 -8.42 3.46 -8.34
CA PRO A 31 -8.08 4.74 -8.95
C PRO A 31 -7.63 4.54 -10.39
N GLY A 32 -8.29 5.23 -11.33
CA GLY A 32 -7.94 5.17 -12.76
C GLY A 32 -6.75 6.05 -13.15
N THR A 33 -6.29 6.93 -12.26
CA THR A 33 -5.20 7.89 -12.54
C THR A 33 -4.23 7.99 -11.37
N PHE A 34 -2.98 8.34 -11.65
CA PHE A 34 -1.97 8.57 -10.62
C PHE A 34 -2.37 9.68 -9.64
N GLY A 35 -3.03 10.74 -10.14
CA GLY A 35 -3.54 11.82 -9.29
C GLY A 35 -4.57 11.36 -8.27
N ALA A 36 -5.51 10.50 -8.67
CA ALA A 36 -6.48 9.89 -7.77
C ALA A 36 -5.81 8.92 -6.78
N ALA A 37 -4.86 8.11 -7.25
CA ALA A 37 -4.11 7.18 -6.41
C ALA A 37 -3.34 7.89 -5.30
N LYS A 38 -2.70 9.03 -5.58
CA LYS A 38 -1.99 9.82 -4.55
C LYS A 38 -2.89 10.28 -3.40
N LYS A 39 -4.15 10.66 -3.69
CA LYS A 39 -5.10 11.07 -2.65
C LYS A 39 -5.43 9.90 -1.72
N LEU A 40 -5.74 8.74 -2.29
CA LEU A 40 -6.01 7.51 -1.52
C LEU A 40 -4.76 7.06 -0.74
N ALA A 41 -3.57 7.21 -1.32
CA ALA A 41 -2.33 6.85 -0.67
C ALA A 41 -2.08 7.73 0.59
N GLN A 42 -2.44 9.02 0.56
CA GLN A 42 -2.38 9.88 1.75
C GLN A 42 -3.24 9.34 2.89
N GLU A 43 -4.46 8.90 2.60
CA GLU A 43 -5.38 8.33 3.59
C GLU A 43 -4.85 6.99 4.15
N ILE A 44 -4.33 6.11 3.28
CA ILE A 44 -3.81 4.79 3.68
C ILE A 44 -2.65 4.92 4.67
N HIS A 45 -1.78 5.91 4.46
CA HIS A 45 -0.57 6.13 5.25
C HIS A 45 -0.77 7.10 6.44
N ALA A 46 -1.98 7.61 6.68
CA ALA A 46 -2.24 8.61 7.72
C ALA A 46 -1.89 8.15 9.15
N ASP A 47 -2.13 6.87 9.47
CA ASP A 47 -1.88 6.31 10.82
C ASP A 47 -0.40 6.06 11.12
N ASP A 48 0.45 6.01 10.08
CA ASP A 48 1.89 5.82 10.24
C ASP A 48 2.68 6.62 9.19
N PRO A 49 2.76 7.95 9.37
CA PRO A 49 3.30 8.87 8.36
C PRO A 49 4.84 8.88 8.41
N LEU A 50 5.45 7.77 8.01
CA LEU A 50 6.89 7.59 7.88
C LEU A 50 7.29 7.41 6.41
N THR A 51 8.37 8.05 5.98
CA THR A 51 8.95 7.81 4.65
C THR A 51 9.50 6.40 4.55
N PHE A 52 9.43 5.82 3.36
CA PHE A 52 9.65 4.41 3.16
C PHE A 52 11.12 4.02 3.36
N TYR A 53 12.05 4.61 2.61
CA TYR A 53 13.46 4.22 2.65
C TYR A 53 14.20 4.74 3.89
N CYS A 54 13.76 5.85 4.48
CA CYS A 54 14.48 6.52 5.57
C CYS A 54 13.74 6.57 6.91
N GLY A 55 12.42 6.30 6.95
CA GLY A 55 11.66 6.31 8.20
C GLY A 55 11.48 7.70 8.83
N CYS A 56 11.48 8.76 8.03
CA CYS A 56 11.29 10.13 8.50
C CYS A 56 9.81 10.44 8.66
N ARG A 57 9.44 11.10 9.76
CA ARG A 57 8.08 11.60 9.93
C ARG A 57 7.76 12.67 8.88
N TYR A 58 6.54 12.68 8.39
CA TYR A 58 6.05 13.74 7.52
C TYR A 58 4.65 14.18 7.94
N ARG A 59 4.28 15.39 7.54
CA ARG A 59 2.91 15.92 7.65
C ARG A 59 2.56 16.63 6.36
N ASP A 60 1.42 16.26 5.79
CA ASP A 60 0.99 16.72 4.47
C ASP A 60 2.09 16.50 3.43
N ASN A 61 2.63 17.58 2.86
CA ASN A 61 3.71 17.54 1.88
C ASN A 61 5.09 17.86 2.47
N ARG A 62 5.23 18.02 3.79
CA ARG A 62 6.48 18.43 4.46
C ARG A 62 7.10 17.28 5.24
N ILE A 63 8.41 17.11 5.10
CA ILE A 63 9.17 16.06 5.79
C ILE A 63 9.94 16.66 6.97
N ASP A 64 9.85 16.04 8.13
CA ASP A 64 10.71 16.30 9.27
C ASP A 64 12.00 15.48 9.14
N LEU A 65 13.03 16.08 8.53
CA LEU A 65 14.33 15.43 8.30
C LEU A 65 15.07 15.14 9.61
N ALA A 66 14.82 15.91 10.67
CA ALA A 66 15.48 15.71 11.97
C ALA A 66 14.95 14.46 12.68
N SER A 67 13.67 14.10 12.48
CA SER A 67 13.04 12.92 13.10
C SER A 67 13.74 11.58 12.82
N CYS A 68 14.54 11.50 11.77
CA CYS A 68 15.26 10.30 11.31
C CYS A 68 16.76 10.57 11.12
N GLY A 69 17.26 11.76 11.48
CA GLY A 69 18.65 12.14 11.26
C GLY A 69 19.08 12.23 9.79
N TYR A 70 18.15 12.51 8.87
CA TYR A 70 18.45 12.66 7.45
C TYR A 70 19.26 13.93 7.20
N ARG A 71 20.28 13.81 6.33
CA ARG A 71 21.06 14.95 5.86
C ARG A 71 20.95 15.04 4.34
N PRO A 72 20.45 16.16 3.78
CA PRO A 72 20.38 16.33 2.34
C PRO A 72 21.74 16.18 1.68
N ARG A 73 21.77 15.48 0.54
CA ARG A 73 23.01 15.20 -0.20
C ARG A 73 23.39 16.37 -1.12
N GLN A 74 22.43 16.87 -1.88
CA GLN A 74 22.62 17.94 -2.89
C GLN A 74 21.42 18.88 -3.03
N ASN A 75 20.19 18.44 -2.75
CA ASN A 75 18.97 19.19 -2.99
C ASN A 75 18.10 19.28 -1.72
N PRO A 76 18.46 20.16 -0.76
CA PRO A 76 17.69 20.37 0.47
C PRO A 76 16.21 20.74 0.24
N GLN A 77 15.93 21.49 -0.83
CA GLN A 77 14.56 21.90 -1.16
C GLN A 77 13.69 20.71 -1.53
N ARG A 78 14.22 19.77 -2.32
CA ARG A 78 13.52 18.53 -2.68
C ARG A 78 13.50 17.54 -1.52
N ALA A 79 14.53 17.50 -0.67
CA ALA A 79 14.53 16.70 0.55
C ALA A 79 13.40 17.11 1.52
N GLY A 80 13.08 18.41 1.59
CA GLY A 80 12.02 18.91 2.48
C GLY A 80 10.58 18.56 2.08
N ARG A 81 10.35 17.94 0.91
CA ARG A 81 8.99 17.64 0.42
C ARG A 81 8.75 16.14 0.21
N LEU A 82 7.50 15.74 0.46
CA LEU A 82 7.01 14.40 0.18
C LEU A 82 6.86 14.19 -1.33
N GLU A 83 7.35 13.07 -1.82
CA GLU A 83 7.05 12.58 -3.16
C GLU A 83 6.53 11.13 -3.06
N TRP A 84 5.58 10.77 -3.94
CA TRP A 84 5.04 9.42 -3.98
C TRP A 84 5.94 8.55 -4.86
N GLU A 85 6.64 7.63 -4.23
CA GLU A 85 7.57 6.70 -4.86
C GLU A 85 6.83 5.56 -5.52
N HIS A 86 7.16 5.30 -6.78
CA HIS A 86 6.85 4.06 -7.48
C HIS A 86 7.96 3.06 -7.19
N VAL A 87 7.76 2.14 -6.25
CA VAL A 87 8.79 1.16 -5.83
C VAL A 87 9.33 0.40 -7.06
N VAL A 88 8.44 -0.11 -7.91
CA VAL A 88 8.72 -0.44 -9.30
C VAL A 88 8.53 0.82 -10.15
N PRO A 89 9.60 1.42 -10.72
CA PRO A 89 9.51 2.69 -11.41
C PRO A 89 8.50 2.67 -12.56
N ALA A 90 7.81 3.79 -12.80
CA ALA A 90 6.96 3.98 -13.98
C ALA A 90 7.71 3.65 -15.29
N TRP A 91 9.02 3.93 -15.36
CA TRP A 91 9.86 3.53 -16.48
C TRP A 91 9.88 2.01 -16.71
N VAL A 92 9.98 1.19 -15.65
CA VAL A 92 9.95 -0.29 -15.77
C VAL A 92 8.60 -0.76 -16.31
N ILE A 93 7.51 -0.13 -15.88
CA ILE A 93 6.13 -0.42 -16.33
C ILE A 93 5.96 -0.08 -17.82
N GLY A 94 6.59 1.01 -18.29
CA GLY A 94 6.20 1.67 -19.52
C GLY A 94 7.22 1.71 -20.67
N HIS A 95 8.53 1.67 -20.41
CA HIS A 95 9.55 2.03 -21.42
C HIS A 95 9.53 1.18 -22.70
N GLN A 96 8.98 -0.03 -22.65
CA GLN A 96 8.87 -0.92 -23.81
C GLN A 96 7.57 -0.72 -24.60
N ARG A 97 6.60 0.00 -24.03
CA ARG A 97 5.28 0.23 -24.62
C ARG A 97 5.35 1.26 -25.74
N GLN A 98 4.44 1.13 -26.70
CA GLN A 98 4.39 2.04 -27.83
C GLN A 98 4.08 3.49 -27.41
N CYS A 99 3.19 3.69 -26.43
CA CYS A 99 2.89 5.01 -25.88
C CYS A 99 4.16 5.74 -25.40
N TRP A 100 5.11 5.00 -24.82
CA TRP A 100 6.32 5.59 -24.25
C TRP A 100 7.27 6.05 -25.34
N LYS A 101 7.37 5.28 -26.43
CA LYS A 101 8.18 5.66 -27.60
C LYS A 101 7.63 6.89 -28.31
N THR A 102 6.30 7.07 -28.29
CA THR A 102 5.61 8.16 -29.01
C THR A 102 5.40 9.42 -28.16
N GLY A 103 5.63 9.39 -26.85
CA GLY A 103 5.47 10.59 -26.00
C GLY A 103 5.80 10.41 -24.52
N GLY A 104 6.63 9.42 -24.18
CA GLY A 104 7.08 9.18 -22.81
C GLY A 104 5.96 8.80 -21.84
N ARG A 105 6.21 9.09 -20.55
CA ARG A 105 5.31 8.77 -19.44
C ARG A 105 3.94 9.42 -19.60
N ASP A 106 3.90 10.72 -19.92
CA ASP A 106 2.65 11.49 -19.98
C ASP A 106 1.71 10.93 -21.05
N ASN A 107 2.24 10.56 -22.23
CA ASN A 107 1.47 9.91 -23.26
C ASN A 107 0.94 8.53 -22.81
N CYS A 108 1.73 7.74 -22.07
CA CYS A 108 1.25 6.48 -21.52
C CYS A 108 0.17 6.66 -20.46
N SER A 109 0.31 7.63 -19.56
CA SER A 109 -0.69 7.93 -18.53
C SER A 109 -2.03 8.34 -19.16
N ALA A 110 -2.00 9.06 -20.28
CA ALA A 110 -3.20 9.50 -20.99
C ALA A 110 -3.82 8.40 -21.88
N ASN A 111 -3.00 7.62 -22.58
CA ASN A 111 -3.45 6.84 -23.74
C ASN A 111 -3.22 5.33 -23.66
N ASP A 112 -2.56 4.81 -22.62
CA ASP A 112 -2.42 3.36 -22.39
C ASP A 112 -3.14 2.96 -21.09
N PRO A 113 -4.35 2.37 -21.17
CA PRO A 113 -5.13 1.98 -19.99
C PRO A 113 -4.45 0.91 -19.11
N VAL A 114 -3.52 0.13 -19.64
CA VAL A 114 -2.76 -0.84 -18.84
C VAL A 114 -1.67 -0.10 -18.08
N PHE A 115 -0.97 0.84 -18.72
CA PHE A 115 0.00 1.69 -18.04
C PHE A 115 -0.66 2.54 -16.95
N ALA A 116 -1.76 3.25 -17.26
CA ALA A 116 -2.45 4.11 -16.31
C ALA A 116 -2.91 3.34 -15.06
N ARG A 117 -3.43 2.11 -15.24
CA ARG A 117 -3.79 1.23 -14.12
C ARG A 117 -2.59 0.76 -13.29
N ALA A 118 -1.46 0.47 -13.92
CA ALA A 118 -0.25 0.05 -13.22
C ALA A 118 0.44 1.21 -12.49
N GLU A 119 0.40 2.41 -13.07
CA GLU A 119 0.90 3.63 -12.46
C GLU A 119 0.05 4.05 -11.25
N ALA A 120 -1.26 3.82 -11.31
CA ALA A 120 -2.19 4.13 -10.22
C ALA A 120 -2.29 3.02 -9.15
N ASP A 121 -1.53 1.92 -9.29
CA ASP A 121 -1.61 0.80 -8.34
C ASP A 121 -1.03 1.19 -6.97
N LEU A 122 -1.92 1.27 -5.98
CA LEU A 122 -1.60 1.63 -4.60
C LEU A 122 -0.65 0.63 -3.93
N HIS A 123 -0.57 -0.63 -4.37
CA HIS A 123 0.44 -1.57 -3.83
C HIS A 123 1.87 -1.13 -4.15
N ASN A 124 2.05 -0.30 -5.17
CA ASN A 124 3.35 0.20 -5.65
C ASN A 124 3.67 1.64 -5.21
N LEU A 125 2.78 2.30 -4.47
CA LEU A 125 2.94 3.69 -4.05
C LEU A 125 3.27 3.81 -2.56
N VAL A 126 4.41 4.43 -2.25
CA VAL A 126 4.87 4.65 -0.88
C VAL A 126 5.32 6.11 -0.68
N PRO A 127 5.18 6.67 0.53
CA PRO A 127 5.66 8.02 0.84
C PRO A 127 7.19 8.04 0.87
N GLU A 128 7.83 9.02 0.22
CA GLU A 128 9.30 9.08 0.17
C GLU A 128 9.83 10.52 0.22
N ILE A 129 11.08 10.65 0.68
CA ILE A 129 11.85 11.90 0.61
C ILE A 129 12.09 12.24 -0.86
N GLY A 130 11.70 13.43 -1.30
CA GLY A 130 11.82 13.81 -2.70
C GLY A 130 13.25 13.68 -3.24
N GLU A 131 14.27 14.06 -2.46
CA GLU A 131 15.66 13.89 -2.87
C GLU A 131 16.03 12.41 -3.10
N VAL A 132 15.63 11.51 -2.20
CA VAL A 132 15.89 10.07 -2.34
C VAL A 132 15.14 9.49 -3.53
N ASN A 133 13.86 9.85 -3.71
CA ASN A 133 13.09 9.49 -4.91
C ASN A 133 13.80 9.95 -6.19
N GLY A 134 14.33 11.17 -6.18
CA GLY A 134 15.10 11.74 -7.27
C GLY A 134 16.38 11.00 -7.60
N ASP A 135 17.20 10.80 -6.58
CA ASP A 135 18.50 10.14 -6.71
C ASP A 135 18.33 8.67 -7.13
N ARG A 136 17.32 7.97 -6.57
CA ARG A 136 17.00 6.59 -6.94
C ARG A 136 16.56 6.48 -8.40
N SER A 137 15.92 7.51 -8.95
CA SER A 137 15.56 7.58 -10.37
C SER A 137 14.79 6.32 -10.83
N ASN A 138 15.21 5.69 -11.93
CA ASN A 138 14.71 4.39 -12.37
C ASN A 138 15.67 3.23 -12.06
N PHE A 139 16.56 3.39 -11.07
CA PHE A 139 17.57 2.39 -10.74
C PHE A 139 16.94 1.16 -10.09
N GLY A 140 17.36 -0.01 -10.56
CA GLY A 140 16.97 -1.27 -9.95
C GLY A 140 17.64 -1.45 -8.58
N PHE A 141 17.04 -2.26 -7.72
CA PHE A 141 17.65 -2.58 -6.44
C PHE A 141 18.73 -3.66 -6.58
N ALA A 142 19.71 -3.63 -5.67
CA ALA A 142 20.77 -4.62 -5.55
C ALA A 142 21.31 -4.62 -4.11
N MET A 143 22.06 -5.67 -3.77
CA MET A 143 23.03 -5.59 -2.67
C MET A 143 24.27 -4.85 -3.22
N LEU A 144 24.73 -3.84 -2.50
CA LEU A 144 25.87 -3.01 -2.87
C LEU A 144 26.95 -3.09 -1.81
N ASP A 145 28.20 -3.25 -2.23
CA ASP A 145 29.37 -3.15 -1.34
C ASP A 145 29.76 -1.67 -1.17
N LYS A 146 28.88 -0.93 -0.48
CA LYS A 146 29.01 0.51 -0.23
C LYS A 146 28.45 0.85 1.15
N ALA A 147 29.16 1.72 1.86
CA ALA A 147 28.67 2.28 3.11
C ALA A 147 27.52 3.27 2.85
N PRO A 148 26.51 3.35 3.73
CA PRO A 148 25.40 4.29 3.60
C PRO A 148 25.71 5.64 4.24
N ASP A 149 26.61 6.41 3.63
CA ASP A 149 27.05 7.72 4.13
C ASP A 149 26.40 8.92 3.41
N GLN A 150 25.64 8.66 2.35
CA GLN A 150 25.11 9.69 1.44
C GLN A 150 24.03 10.59 2.06
N TYR A 151 23.30 10.11 3.08
CA TYR A 151 22.06 10.73 3.56
C TYR A 151 21.99 10.88 5.09
N GLY A 152 23.13 10.98 5.77
CA GLY A 152 23.18 11.04 7.24
C GLY A 152 22.87 9.68 7.87
N GLN A 153 21.85 9.59 8.74
CA GLN A 153 21.46 8.33 9.38
C GLN A 153 20.57 7.44 8.50
N CYS A 154 20.05 7.95 7.38
CA CYS A 154 19.29 7.13 6.46
C CYS A 154 20.19 6.14 5.73
N ARG A 155 19.91 4.83 5.91
CA ARG A 155 20.74 3.74 5.39
C ARG A 155 20.48 3.36 3.93
N MET A 156 19.88 4.27 3.17
CA MET A 156 19.70 4.12 1.72
C MET A 156 21.03 4.38 1.00
N VAL A 157 21.35 3.56 0.00
CA VAL A 157 22.52 3.76 -0.85
C VAL A 157 22.08 3.90 -2.31
N VAL A 158 22.63 4.86 -3.01
CA VAL A 158 22.45 5.07 -4.45
C VAL A 158 23.82 5.08 -5.13
N ASP A 159 24.11 4.04 -5.90
CA ASP A 159 25.26 4.01 -6.79
C ASP A 159 24.88 4.53 -8.17
N PHE A 160 25.14 5.82 -8.40
CA PHE A 160 24.87 6.49 -9.67
C PHE A 160 25.65 5.90 -10.85
N ARG A 161 26.86 5.38 -10.62
CA ARG A 161 27.70 4.79 -11.66
C ARG A 161 27.18 3.43 -12.07
N ALA A 162 26.83 2.58 -11.10
CA ALA A 162 26.23 1.28 -11.35
C ALA A 162 24.74 1.36 -11.73
N ARG A 163 24.10 2.52 -11.52
CA ARG A 163 22.65 2.73 -11.69
C ARG A 163 21.84 1.74 -10.85
N LYS A 164 22.25 1.57 -9.60
CA LYS A 164 21.65 0.66 -8.64
C LYS A 164 21.43 1.36 -7.30
N ALA A 165 20.44 0.88 -6.56
CA ALA A 165 20.17 1.36 -5.22
C ALA A 165 20.10 0.18 -4.23
N MET A 166 20.44 0.41 -2.96
CA MET A 166 20.30 -0.58 -1.90
C MET A 166 19.51 0.07 -0.75
N PRO A 167 18.27 -0.38 -0.49
CA PRO A 167 17.49 0.15 0.61
C PRO A 167 17.98 -0.41 1.94
N ARG A 168 17.59 0.27 3.02
CA ARG A 168 17.77 -0.23 4.37
C ARG A 168 17.07 -1.58 4.55
N GLU A 169 17.59 -2.37 5.48
CA GLU A 169 17.19 -3.75 5.68
C GLU A 169 15.70 -3.92 5.96
N GLU A 170 15.14 -3.02 6.77
CA GLU A 170 13.77 -3.03 7.28
C GLU A 170 12.71 -2.97 6.17
N VAL A 171 13.06 -2.49 4.98
CA VAL A 171 12.12 -2.37 3.85
C VAL A 171 12.43 -3.29 2.67
N ARG A 172 13.50 -4.09 2.74
CA ARG A 172 13.88 -5.02 1.66
C ARG A 172 12.79 -6.04 1.35
N GLY A 173 12.13 -6.56 2.37
CA GLY A 173 11.00 -7.48 2.23
C GLY A 173 9.83 -6.84 1.48
N ALA A 174 9.41 -5.64 1.91
CA ALA A 174 8.34 -4.89 1.25
C ALA A 174 8.68 -4.55 -0.20
N VAL A 175 9.91 -4.08 -0.47
CA VAL A 175 10.42 -3.84 -1.83
C VAL A 175 10.30 -5.10 -2.69
N ALA A 176 10.78 -6.23 -2.19
CA ALA A 176 10.75 -7.50 -2.90
C ALA A 176 9.32 -7.94 -3.25
N ARG A 177 8.41 -7.90 -2.26
CA ARG A 177 7.00 -8.26 -2.46
C ARG A 177 6.29 -7.36 -3.45
N THR A 178 6.60 -6.06 -3.45
CA THR A 178 6.05 -5.12 -4.44
C THR A 178 6.59 -5.39 -5.84
N TYR A 179 7.89 -5.68 -5.99
CA TYR A 179 8.46 -6.07 -7.29
C TYR A 179 7.84 -7.35 -7.84
N LEU A 180 7.79 -8.41 -7.03
CA LEU A 180 7.20 -9.68 -7.45
C LEU A 180 5.72 -9.51 -7.84
N TYR A 181 4.95 -8.80 -7.01
CA TYR A 181 3.56 -8.47 -7.28
C TYR A 181 3.37 -7.73 -8.61
N MET A 182 4.06 -6.60 -8.80
CA MET A 182 3.86 -5.75 -9.98
C MET A 182 4.24 -6.49 -11.26
N HIS A 183 5.32 -7.26 -11.24
CA HIS A 183 5.74 -8.04 -12.40
C HIS A 183 4.75 -9.15 -12.74
N ASP A 184 4.21 -9.87 -11.75
CA ASP A 184 3.26 -10.96 -12.00
C ASP A 184 1.87 -10.46 -12.39
N ARG A 185 1.42 -9.37 -11.75
CA ARG A 185 0.10 -8.75 -11.98
C ARG A 185 0.01 -8.13 -13.37
N TYR A 186 1.06 -7.42 -13.78
CA TYR A 186 1.10 -6.67 -15.04
C TYR A 186 1.95 -7.34 -16.13
N LYS A 187 2.41 -8.57 -15.89
CA LYS A 187 3.20 -9.39 -16.84
C LYS A 187 4.44 -8.67 -17.36
N LEU A 188 5.14 -7.95 -16.47
CA LEU A 188 6.36 -7.22 -16.80
C LEU A 188 7.55 -8.17 -16.83
N ARG A 189 8.43 -8.00 -17.83
CA ARG A 189 9.67 -8.79 -17.91
C ARG A 189 10.60 -8.47 -16.74
N MET A 190 11.09 -9.49 -16.06
CA MET A 190 12.11 -9.38 -15.01
C MET A 190 13.34 -10.20 -15.41
N ALA A 191 14.54 -9.66 -15.18
CA ALA A 191 15.76 -10.43 -15.34
C ALA A 191 15.80 -11.57 -14.31
N LYS A 192 16.39 -12.71 -14.66
CA LYS A 192 16.49 -13.88 -13.76
C LYS A 192 17.19 -13.53 -12.45
N GLN A 193 18.28 -12.76 -12.51
CA GLN A 193 19.05 -12.32 -11.34
C GLN A 193 18.21 -11.42 -10.42
N ASP A 194 17.45 -10.47 -10.98
CA ASP A 194 16.57 -9.60 -10.18
C ASP A 194 15.45 -10.43 -9.52
N ARG A 195 14.86 -11.40 -10.23
CA ARG A 195 13.87 -12.31 -9.65
C ARG A 195 14.45 -13.11 -8.48
N GLN A 196 15.63 -13.68 -8.64
CA GLN A 196 16.32 -14.42 -7.58
C GLN A 196 16.60 -13.54 -6.36
N LEU A 197 17.02 -12.29 -6.57
CA LEU A 197 17.23 -11.32 -5.49
C LEU A 197 15.93 -11.06 -4.72
N TYR A 198 14.84 -10.73 -5.41
CA TYR A 198 13.58 -10.41 -4.74
C TYR A 198 12.94 -11.65 -4.09
N GLU A 199 13.06 -12.83 -4.68
CA GLU A 199 12.62 -14.07 -4.03
C GLU A 199 13.43 -14.37 -2.76
N ALA A 200 14.74 -14.13 -2.78
CA ALA A 200 15.59 -14.27 -1.60
C ALA A 200 15.22 -13.24 -0.50
N TRP A 201 15.08 -11.96 -0.86
CA TRP A 201 14.66 -10.91 0.08
C TRP A 201 13.27 -11.15 0.65
N ASN A 202 12.32 -11.63 -0.15
CA ASN A 202 10.98 -11.96 0.34
C ASN A 202 11.01 -13.06 1.41
N ARG A 203 11.90 -14.06 1.26
CA ARG A 203 12.09 -15.12 2.25
C ARG A 203 12.84 -14.64 3.49
N GLN A 204 13.89 -13.85 3.30
CA GLN A 204 14.78 -13.40 4.38
C GLN A 204 14.15 -12.32 5.26
N TYR A 205 13.31 -11.45 4.68
CA TYR A 205 12.68 -10.32 5.36
C TYR A 205 11.16 -10.55 5.45
N PRO A 206 10.68 -11.16 6.55
CA PRO A 206 9.29 -11.60 6.67
C PRO A 206 8.30 -10.43 6.61
N VAL A 207 7.06 -10.75 6.29
CA VAL A 207 5.95 -9.79 6.27
C VAL A 207 5.72 -9.25 7.68
N THR A 208 5.68 -7.93 7.81
CA THR A 208 5.35 -7.25 9.06
C THR A 208 3.84 -7.07 9.23
N GLU A 209 3.39 -6.87 10.47
CA GLU A 209 1.98 -6.51 10.75
C GLU A 209 1.58 -5.19 10.10
N GLN A 210 2.51 -4.24 9.99
CA GLN A 210 2.29 -2.99 9.27
C GLN A 210 2.01 -3.24 7.78
N GLU A 211 2.78 -4.12 7.13
CA GLU A 211 2.53 -4.50 5.75
C GLU A 211 1.18 -5.20 5.57
N ARG A 212 0.78 -6.09 6.49
CA ARG A 212 -0.56 -6.72 6.45
C ARG A 212 -1.68 -5.69 6.55
N ARG A 213 -1.58 -4.75 7.50
CA ARG A 213 -2.55 -3.66 7.66
C ARG A 213 -2.63 -2.79 6.41
N ARG A 214 -1.47 -2.42 5.84
CA ARG A 214 -1.43 -1.67 4.57
C ARG A 214 -2.06 -2.47 3.44
N ASN A 215 -1.74 -3.76 3.31
CA ASN A 215 -2.29 -4.63 2.27
C ASN A 215 -3.82 -4.72 2.35
N GLN A 216 -4.38 -4.84 3.56
CA GLN A 216 -5.83 -4.80 3.77
C GLN A 216 -6.45 -3.45 3.36
N LYS A 217 -5.85 -2.32 3.80
CA LYS A 217 -6.33 -0.98 3.44
C LYS A 217 -6.30 -0.75 1.92
N VAL A 218 -5.18 -1.09 1.29
CA VAL A 218 -5.02 -1.01 -0.17
C VAL A 218 -6.03 -1.92 -0.87
N ALA A 219 -6.25 -3.14 -0.38
CA ALA A 219 -7.21 -4.06 -0.97
C ALA A 219 -8.65 -3.53 -0.91
N CYS A 220 -9.02 -2.75 0.11
CA CYS A 220 -10.32 -2.09 0.15
C CYS A 220 -10.48 -0.96 -0.88
N GLN A 221 -9.38 -0.43 -1.42
CA GLN A 221 -9.41 0.58 -2.49
C GLN A 221 -9.24 -0.05 -3.88
N MET A 222 -8.43 -1.12 -3.98
CA MET A 222 -8.10 -1.79 -5.24
C MET A 222 -9.04 -2.95 -5.55
N GLY A 223 -9.71 -3.54 -4.56
CA GLY A 223 -10.52 -4.75 -4.74
C GLY A 223 -9.70 -6.06 -4.80
N TRP A 224 -8.39 -5.99 -4.54
CA TRP A 224 -7.51 -7.16 -4.42
C TRP A 224 -6.29 -6.86 -3.53
N GLY A 225 -5.77 -7.89 -2.86
CA GLY A 225 -4.53 -7.82 -2.09
C GLY A 225 -3.28 -8.14 -2.91
N ASN A 226 -2.12 -7.82 -2.36
CA ASN A 226 -0.84 -8.33 -2.81
C ASN A 226 -0.65 -9.76 -2.22
N PRO A 227 -0.67 -10.83 -3.05
CA PRO A 227 -0.58 -12.21 -2.57
C PRO A 227 0.77 -12.53 -1.92
N TYR A 228 1.82 -11.74 -2.20
CA TYR A 228 3.13 -11.90 -1.57
C TYR A 228 3.16 -11.37 -0.13
N VAL A 229 2.20 -10.53 0.28
CA VAL A 229 2.04 -10.07 1.66
C VAL A 229 1.14 -11.01 2.45
N GLY A 230 0.06 -11.50 1.80
CA GLY A 230 -0.85 -12.48 2.37
C GLY A 230 -2.31 -12.21 1.98
N GLU A 231 -3.19 -13.02 2.54
CA GLU A 231 -4.63 -12.92 2.33
C GLU A 231 -5.21 -11.61 2.88
N VAL A 232 -6.34 -11.19 2.31
CA VAL A 232 -7.10 -9.99 2.69
C VAL A 232 -8.57 -10.33 2.84
N ALA A 233 -9.23 -9.71 3.81
CA ALA A 233 -10.65 -9.86 4.05
C ALA A 233 -11.42 -8.79 3.28
N LEU A 234 -11.67 -8.98 1.99
CA LEU A 234 -12.41 -8.01 1.15
C LEU A 234 -13.84 -7.76 1.66
N TRP A 235 -14.46 -8.74 2.31
CA TRP A 235 -15.78 -8.61 2.93
C TRP A 235 -15.81 -7.59 4.09
N ARG A 236 -14.64 -7.23 4.64
CA ARG A 236 -14.49 -6.16 5.64
C ARG A 236 -14.32 -4.76 5.03
N CYS A 237 -14.38 -4.64 3.71
CA CYS A 237 -14.31 -3.36 3.04
C CYS A 237 -15.70 -2.73 2.93
N GLY A 238 -15.81 -1.42 3.18
CA GLY A 238 -17.09 -0.68 3.13
C GLY A 238 -17.93 -0.78 4.41
N PHE A 239 -19.21 -0.42 4.30
CA PHE A 239 -20.12 -0.27 5.45
C PHE A 239 -20.35 -1.57 6.24
N GLY A 240 -20.35 -2.73 5.57
CA GLY A 240 -20.46 -4.04 6.23
C GLY A 240 -19.26 -4.38 7.14
N GLY A 241 -18.06 -3.91 6.79
CA GLY A 241 -16.86 -4.05 7.62
C GLY A 241 -16.88 -3.13 8.84
N ALA A 242 -17.35 -1.90 8.67
CA ALA A 242 -17.52 -0.95 9.78
C ALA A 242 -18.52 -1.48 10.81
N MET A 243 -19.66 -2.03 10.36
CA MET A 243 -20.68 -2.60 11.24
C MET A 243 -20.20 -3.87 11.95
N THR A 244 -19.47 -4.76 11.27
CA THR A 244 -18.92 -5.96 11.92
C THR A 244 -17.83 -5.62 12.94
N GLY A 245 -16.95 -4.67 12.64
CA GLY A 245 -15.96 -4.19 13.61
C GLY A 245 -16.57 -3.55 14.86
N LEU A 246 -17.67 -2.80 14.69
CA LEU A 246 -18.40 -2.19 15.81
C LEU A 246 -19.09 -3.26 16.68
N LEU A 247 -19.68 -4.27 16.05
CA LEU A 247 -20.33 -5.40 16.74
C LEU A 247 -19.33 -6.29 17.48
N ASP A 248 -18.15 -6.55 16.89
CA ASP A 248 -17.09 -7.33 17.54
C ASP A 248 -16.50 -6.58 18.74
N THR A 249 -16.32 -5.26 18.62
CA THR A 249 -15.88 -4.39 19.73
C THR A 249 -16.92 -4.38 20.86
N ALA A 250 -18.21 -4.22 20.52
CA ALA A 250 -19.30 -4.26 21.49
C ALA A 250 -19.39 -5.62 22.21
N ARG A 251 -19.20 -6.74 21.49
CA ARG A 251 -19.13 -8.08 22.10
C ARG A 251 -17.93 -8.22 23.03
N GLY A 252 -16.77 -7.69 22.65
CA GLY A 252 -15.57 -7.71 23.48
C GLY A 252 -15.78 -6.98 24.80
N LEU A 253 -16.35 -5.78 24.75
CA LEU A 253 -16.67 -4.97 25.94
C LEU A 253 -17.72 -5.62 26.84
N LEU A 254 -18.77 -6.20 26.24
CA LEU A 254 -19.79 -6.95 26.99
C LEU A 254 -19.20 -8.18 27.71
N ARG A 255 -18.28 -8.88 27.04
CA ARG A 255 -17.60 -10.04 27.63
C ARG A 255 -16.68 -9.65 28.78
N GLN A 256 -15.88 -8.59 28.62
CA GLN A 256 -15.07 -8.05 29.70
C GLN A 256 -15.91 -7.60 30.89
N GLY A 257 -17.00 -6.86 30.67
CA GLY A 257 -17.88 -6.44 31.76
C GLY A 257 -18.56 -7.60 32.49
N LEU A 258 -18.89 -8.68 31.79
CA LEU A 258 -19.39 -9.92 32.40
C LEU A 258 -18.32 -10.63 33.23
N ASP A 259 -17.08 -10.70 32.74
CA ASP A 259 -15.97 -11.33 33.46
C ASP A 259 -15.60 -10.54 34.73
N ASP A 260 -15.60 -9.21 34.65
CA ASP A 260 -15.32 -8.31 35.79
C ASP A 260 -16.39 -8.43 36.88
N THR A 261 -17.68 -8.45 36.49
CA THR A 261 -18.79 -8.62 37.45
C THR A 261 -18.82 -10.02 38.09
N LEU A 262 -18.43 -11.06 37.35
CA LEU A 262 -18.30 -12.41 37.91
C LEU A 262 -17.15 -12.49 38.92
N SER A 263 -16.03 -11.80 38.66
CA SER A 263 -14.87 -11.74 39.54
C SER A 263 -15.19 -11.02 40.87
N GLU A 264 -15.94 -9.92 40.83
CA GLU A 264 -16.40 -9.22 42.05
C GLU A 264 -17.36 -10.06 42.90
N LEU A 265 -18.19 -10.91 42.28
CA LEU A 265 -19.10 -11.80 43.00
C LEU A 265 -18.39 -13.00 43.65
N LEU A 266 -17.29 -13.47 43.08
CA LEU A 266 -16.50 -14.60 43.59
C LEU A 266 -15.48 -14.18 44.66
N THR A 267 -15.24 -12.89 44.85
CA THR A 267 -14.31 -12.33 45.84
C THR A 267 -15.01 -11.77 47.08
N ARG A 268 -16.34 -11.91 47.18
CA ARG A 268 -17.15 -11.66 48.40
C ARG A 268 -17.54 -12.97 49.06
#